data_AF-A0A920H5I3-F1
#
_entry.id   AF-A0A920H5I3-F1
#
_cell.length_a   1.000
_cell.length_b   1.000
_cell.length_c   1.000
_cell.angle_alpha   90.00
_cell.angle_beta   90.00
_cell.angle_gamma   90.00
#
_symmetry.space_group_name_H-M   'P 1'
#
loop_
_entity.id
_entity.type
_entity.pdbx_description
1 polymer ?
#
loop_
_entity_poly.entity_id
_entity_poly.type
_entity_poly.pdbx_seq_one_letter_code
_entity_poly.pdbx_strand_id
1 'polypeptide(L)'
;MINFMIIYKYFFATFLFFFISSHALSEDNYGGVNNNINQTKIDWLLDRSNLQKSRGGTTRGKPAILDPVPSKYFNKLQKSKNKKDQDRLAILSMTGEYKVSFEFNELYGSKPNYALDNPYKSWGTEVIIIVENKENFISLQHIMVMYMQNKEGKVLGPYIQKHWRQDWTYEDTEVIKFSR
;
A
#
# COMPACT_ATOMS: atom_id res chain seq x y z
N MET A 1 -19.59 44.94 -51.17
CA MET A 1 -19.54 43.47 -51.26
C MET A 1 -18.07 43.10 -51.41
N ILE A 2 -17.53 42.29 -50.49
CA ILE A 2 -16.13 41.81 -50.33
C ILE A 2 -15.53 42.23 -48.97
N ASN A 3 -15.15 41.19 -48.22
CA ASN A 3 -14.27 41.13 -47.05
C ASN A 3 -14.78 41.53 -45.66
N PHE A 4 -15.84 40.85 -45.22
CA PHE A 4 -16.16 40.61 -43.79
C PHE A 4 -15.37 39.42 -43.19
N MET A 5 -14.21 39.08 -43.77
CA MET A 5 -13.55 37.77 -43.56
C MET A 5 -12.13 37.87 -43.01
N ILE A 6 -11.86 38.84 -42.12
CA ILE A 6 -10.52 39.01 -41.50
C ILE A 6 -10.59 39.11 -39.95
N ILE A 7 -11.77 39.07 -39.33
CA ILE A 7 -11.89 39.16 -37.86
C ILE A 7 -12.07 37.78 -37.18
N TYR A 8 -12.39 36.72 -37.93
CA TYR A 8 -12.54 35.36 -37.37
C TYR A 8 -11.24 34.53 -37.31
N LYS A 9 -10.08 35.12 -37.61
CA LYS A 9 -8.81 34.36 -37.65
C LYS A 9 -8.01 34.37 -36.34
N TYR A 10 -8.45 35.12 -35.32
CA TYR A 10 -7.76 35.22 -34.02
C TYR A 10 -8.65 34.88 -32.81
N PHE A 11 -9.78 34.21 -33.03
CA PHE A 11 -10.66 33.74 -31.97
C PHE A 11 -10.86 32.22 -32.04
N PHE A 12 -9.77 31.47 -32.23
CA PHE A 12 -9.75 30.06 -31.86
C PHE A 12 -9.03 29.98 -30.52
N ALA A 13 -9.81 30.27 -29.48
CA ALA A 13 -9.40 30.20 -28.11
C ALA A 13 -8.71 28.87 -27.85
N THR A 14 -7.55 28.97 -27.21
CA THR A 14 -6.81 27.93 -26.51
C THR A 14 -7.75 27.09 -25.65
N PHE A 15 -8.33 26.04 -26.23
CA PHE A 15 -8.93 24.95 -25.46
C PHE A 15 -7.89 23.85 -25.36
N LEU A 16 -6.87 24.15 -24.54
CA LEU A 16 -5.89 23.17 -24.10
C LEU A 16 -6.64 22.26 -23.12
N PHE A 17 -7.30 21.24 -23.66
CA PHE A 17 -7.91 20.18 -22.88
C PHE A 17 -6.76 19.40 -22.23
N PHE A 18 -6.30 19.88 -21.07
CA PHE A 18 -5.54 19.08 -20.14
C PHE A 18 -6.50 18.02 -19.58
N PHE A 19 -6.78 16.99 -20.39
CA PHE A 19 -7.13 15.69 -19.86
C PHE A 19 -5.86 15.18 -19.19
N ILE A 20 -5.61 15.62 -17.96
CA ILE A 20 -4.77 14.85 -17.04
C ILE A 20 -5.59 13.61 -16.73
N SER A 21 -5.47 12.64 -17.61
CA SER A 21 -5.72 11.25 -17.30
C SER A 21 -4.74 10.87 -16.19
N SER A 22 -5.06 11.20 -14.95
CA SER A 22 -4.49 10.55 -13.77
C SER A 22 -5.06 9.13 -13.72
N HIS A 23 -4.70 8.33 -14.73
CA HIS A 23 -4.75 6.89 -14.58
C HIS A 23 -3.58 6.56 -13.67
N ALA A 24 -3.83 6.57 -12.37
CA ALA A 24 -3.02 5.80 -11.43
C ALA A 24 -3.28 4.32 -11.74
N LEU A 25 -2.69 3.83 -12.84
CA LEU A 25 -2.61 2.41 -13.13
C LEU A 25 -1.69 1.81 -12.08
N SER A 26 -2.25 1.18 -11.04
CA SER A 26 -1.54 0.06 -10.44
C SER A 26 -1.69 -1.11 -11.40
N GLU A 27 -0.89 -1.11 -12.46
CA GLU A 27 -0.74 -2.26 -13.34
C GLU A 27 -0.10 -3.37 -12.52
N ASP A 28 -0.92 -4.18 -11.87
CA ASP A 28 -0.52 -5.39 -11.18
C ASP A 28 -0.17 -6.48 -12.24
N ASN A 29 0.80 -6.17 -13.11
CA ASN A 29 1.32 -7.04 -14.16
C ASN A 29 2.27 -8.07 -13.54
N TYR A 30 1.72 -8.99 -12.73
CA TYR A 30 2.48 -10.12 -12.22
C TYR A 30 2.81 -11.08 -13.35
N GLY A 31 4.10 -11.43 -13.48
CA GLY A 31 4.57 -12.33 -14.52
C GLY A 31 4.16 -13.78 -14.25
N GLY A 32 3.92 -14.55 -15.31
CA GLY A 32 3.87 -16.01 -15.20
C GLY A 32 5.20 -16.58 -14.70
N VAL A 33 5.16 -17.78 -14.10
CA VAL A 33 6.34 -18.49 -13.58
C VAL A 33 7.36 -18.62 -14.69
N ASN A 34 8.46 -17.88 -14.61
CA ASN A 34 9.55 -18.00 -15.55
C ASN A 34 10.87 -17.81 -14.81
N ASN A 35 11.59 -18.93 -14.73
CA ASN A 35 13.01 -19.13 -14.42
C ASN A 35 13.42 -19.10 -12.95
N ASN A 36 13.55 -20.30 -12.35
CA ASN A 36 14.25 -20.49 -11.08
C ASN A 36 15.72 -20.09 -11.22
N ILE A 37 16.23 -19.34 -10.24
CA ILE A 37 17.62 -18.90 -10.20
C ILE A 37 18.34 -19.61 -9.05
N ASN A 38 19.52 -20.14 -9.35
CA ASN A 38 20.38 -20.71 -8.33
C ASN A 38 20.87 -19.60 -7.38
N GLN A 39 20.77 -19.83 -6.07
CA GLN A 39 21.19 -18.90 -5.03
C GLN A 39 22.64 -18.38 -5.21
N THR A 40 23.53 -19.14 -5.84
CA THR A 40 24.93 -18.73 -6.11
C THR A 40 25.09 -17.64 -7.16
N LYS A 41 24.04 -17.32 -7.93
CA LYS A 41 24.05 -16.28 -8.98
C LYS A 41 23.50 -14.93 -8.50
N ILE A 42 23.13 -14.82 -7.22
CA ILE A 42 22.49 -13.63 -6.66
C ILE A 42 23.55 -12.80 -5.96
N ASP A 43 23.88 -11.65 -6.54
CA ASP A 43 24.85 -10.72 -5.95
C ASP A 43 24.26 -9.99 -4.74
N TRP A 44 22.97 -9.62 -4.81
CA TRP A 44 22.29 -8.93 -3.73
C TRP A 44 20.85 -9.41 -3.55
N LEU A 45 20.52 -9.76 -2.31
CA LEU A 45 19.30 -10.46 -1.92
C LEU A 45 18.04 -9.62 -2.08
N LEU A 46 18.12 -8.28 -1.94
CA LEU A 46 16.95 -7.41 -2.08
C LEU A 46 16.69 -6.99 -3.53
N ASP A 47 17.59 -7.26 -4.49
CA ASP A 47 17.42 -6.87 -5.90
C ASP A 47 16.78 -7.96 -6.78
N ARG A 48 16.12 -8.93 -6.13
CA ARG A 48 15.49 -10.10 -6.77
C ARG A 48 14.49 -9.74 -7.87
N SER A 49 13.88 -8.56 -7.80
CA SER A 49 12.92 -8.08 -8.80
C SER A 49 13.53 -7.84 -10.18
N ASN A 50 14.81 -7.49 -10.25
CA ASN A 50 15.50 -7.26 -11.53
C ASN A 50 15.91 -8.59 -12.20
N LEU A 51 16.07 -9.65 -11.41
CA LEU A 51 16.52 -10.96 -11.87
C LEU A 51 15.35 -11.90 -12.20
N GLN A 52 14.26 -11.85 -11.42
CA GLN A 52 13.08 -12.69 -11.59
C GLN A 52 11.80 -11.87 -11.53
N LYS A 53 10.91 -12.09 -12.50
CA LYS A 53 9.55 -11.54 -12.43
C LYS A 53 8.80 -12.15 -11.26
N SER A 54 8.12 -11.30 -10.49
CA SER A 54 7.29 -11.76 -9.38
C SER A 54 6.00 -12.38 -9.90
N ARG A 55 5.60 -13.48 -9.26
CA ARG A 55 4.28 -14.09 -9.41
C ARG A 55 3.25 -13.39 -8.52
N GLY A 56 1.99 -13.42 -8.94
CA GLY A 56 0.87 -12.74 -8.30
C GLY A 56 -0.14 -13.69 -7.66
N GLY A 57 -1.09 -13.11 -6.91
CA GLY A 57 -2.21 -13.86 -6.33
C GLY A 57 -3.13 -14.49 -7.37
N THR A 58 -3.86 -15.53 -6.97
CA THR A 58 -4.81 -16.24 -7.84
C THR A 58 -6.16 -15.52 -7.98
N THR A 59 -6.44 -14.56 -7.10
CA THR A 59 -7.69 -13.79 -7.06
C THR A 59 -7.47 -12.36 -7.49
N ARG A 60 -8.47 -11.75 -8.14
CA ARG A 60 -8.47 -10.31 -8.45
C ARG A 60 -9.21 -9.54 -7.36
N GLY A 61 -8.56 -8.51 -6.80
CA GLY A 61 -9.18 -7.60 -5.85
C GLY A 61 -9.93 -6.45 -6.55
N LYS A 62 -10.86 -5.81 -5.84
CA LYS A 62 -11.40 -4.50 -6.29
C LYS A 62 -10.26 -3.47 -6.27
N PRO A 63 -9.96 -2.76 -7.37
CA PRO A 63 -8.90 -1.75 -7.38
C PRO A 63 -9.08 -0.71 -6.27
N ALA A 64 -8.00 -0.42 -5.54
CA ALA A 64 -8.00 0.58 -4.48
C ALA A 64 -7.86 1.98 -5.08
N ILE A 65 -8.71 2.90 -4.65
CA ILE A 65 -8.61 4.32 -4.98
C ILE A 65 -7.79 4.98 -3.87
N LEU A 66 -6.70 5.66 -4.24
CA LEU A 66 -5.84 6.32 -3.28
C LEU A 66 -6.39 7.71 -2.95
N ASP A 67 -6.48 8.03 -1.65
CA ASP A 67 -6.78 9.39 -1.18
C ASP A 67 -5.49 10.22 -1.18
N PRO A 68 -5.40 11.33 -1.94
CA PRO A 68 -4.23 12.19 -1.93
C PRO A 68 -4.16 13.09 -0.69
N VAL A 69 -5.25 13.19 0.10
CA VAL A 69 -5.33 14.09 1.25
C VAL A 69 -4.62 13.48 2.45
N PRO A 70 -3.63 14.17 3.05
CA PRO A 70 -2.97 13.68 4.25
C PRO A 70 -3.92 13.65 5.45
N SER A 71 -3.70 12.70 6.36
CA SER A 71 -4.55 12.55 7.54
C SER A 71 -4.53 13.81 8.44
N LYS A 72 -5.64 14.05 9.15
CA LYS A 72 -5.74 15.16 10.13
C LYS A 72 -4.62 15.11 11.18
N TYR A 73 -4.24 13.92 11.63
CA TYR A 73 -3.18 13.74 12.63
C TYR A 73 -1.80 14.03 12.05
N PHE A 74 -1.54 13.63 10.79
CA PHE A 74 -0.30 13.95 10.11
C PHE A 74 -0.10 15.47 9.94
N ASN A 75 -1.16 16.20 9.56
CA ASN A 75 -1.11 17.66 9.47
C ASN A 75 -0.85 18.33 10.83
N LYS A 76 -1.35 17.75 11.93
CA LYS A 76 -1.05 18.23 13.29
C LYS A 76 0.38 17.89 13.72
N LEU A 77 0.86 16.70 13.37
CA LEU A 77 2.21 16.23 13.67
C LEU A 77 3.26 17.23 13.16
N GLN A 78 3.12 17.67 11.91
CA GLN A 78 4.02 18.65 11.29
C GLN A 78 4.11 19.99 12.04
N LYS A 79 3.05 20.37 12.77
CA LYS A 79 2.96 21.64 13.51
C LYS A 79 3.36 21.51 14.98
N SER A 80 3.46 20.28 15.49
CA SER A 80 3.74 20.02 16.90
C SER A 80 5.21 20.31 17.23
N LYS A 81 5.44 20.88 18.42
CA LYS A 81 6.79 21.20 18.95
C LYS A 81 7.20 20.32 20.13
N ASN A 82 6.23 19.70 20.81
CA ASN A 82 6.48 18.84 21.96
C ASN A 82 6.73 17.41 21.48
N LYS A 83 7.78 16.76 21.99
CA LYS A 83 8.16 15.40 21.59
C LYS A 83 7.08 14.37 21.88
N LYS A 84 6.49 14.38 23.08
CA LYS A 84 5.39 13.47 23.46
C LYS A 84 4.21 13.63 22.51
N ASP A 85 3.83 14.86 22.20
CA ASP A 85 2.73 15.13 21.26
C ASP A 85 3.07 14.67 19.84
N GLN A 86 4.32 14.82 19.40
CA GLN A 86 4.77 14.31 18.11
C GLN A 86 4.67 12.79 18.05
N ASP A 87 5.21 12.07 19.02
CA ASP A 87 5.16 10.60 19.07
C ASP A 87 3.70 10.11 19.07
N ARG A 88 2.86 10.77 19.86
CA ARG A 88 1.43 10.47 19.96
C ARG A 88 0.68 10.73 18.65
N LEU A 89 0.96 11.85 17.97
CA LEU A 89 0.36 12.18 16.68
C LEU A 89 0.87 11.28 15.56
N ALA A 90 2.12 10.81 15.62
CA ALA A 90 2.65 9.83 14.69
C ALA A 90 1.89 8.50 14.79
N ILE A 91 1.63 8.02 16.01
CA ILE A 91 0.80 6.82 16.22
C ILE A 91 -0.61 7.01 15.68
N LEU A 92 -1.26 8.13 16.02
CA LEU A 92 -2.62 8.44 15.53
C LEU A 92 -2.66 8.64 14.01
N SER A 93 -1.55 9.04 13.37
CA SER A 93 -1.50 9.19 11.91
C SER A 93 -1.61 7.88 11.15
N MET A 94 -1.43 6.73 11.82
CA MET A 94 -1.65 5.39 11.26
C MET A 94 -3.14 5.03 11.11
N THR A 95 -4.08 5.85 11.62
CA THR A 95 -5.50 5.53 11.52
C THR A 95 -6.04 5.86 10.14
N GLY A 96 -6.82 4.95 9.54
CA GLY A 96 -7.38 5.14 8.21
C GLY A 96 -7.46 3.83 7.42
N GLU A 97 -7.62 3.97 6.11
CA GLU A 97 -7.70 2.86 5.15
C GLU A 97 -6.39 2.79 4.35
N TYR A 98 -5.84 1.58 4.19
CA TYR A 98 -4.55 1.35 3.55
C TYR A 98 -4.61 0.25 2.51
N LYS A 99 -3.90 0.44 1.39
CA LYS A 99 -3.49 -0.66 0.51
C LYS A 99 -2.20 -1.25 1.07
N VAL A 100 -2.28 -2.47 1.59
CA VAL A 100 -1.14 -3.19 2.17
C VAL A 100 -0.58 -4.14 1.13
N SER A 101 0.73 -4.08 0.91
CA SER A 101 1.45 -4.96 -0.01
C SER A 101 2.25 -5.99 0.78
N PHE A 102 2.23 -7.24 0.31
CA PHE A 102 3.01 -8.34 0.85
C PHE A 102 3.99 -8.82 -0.21
N GLU A 103 5.25 -8.93 0.19
CA GLU A 103 6.31 -9.46 -0.66
C GLU A 103 6.96 -10.64 0.04
N PHE A 104 6.93 -11.79 -0.63
CA PHE A 104 7.49 -13.04 -0.15
C PHE A 104 8.68 -13.38 -1.02
N ASN A 105 9.86 -13.25 -0.43
CA ASN A 105 11.13 -13.53 -1.07
C ASN A 105 11.82 -14.69 -0.36
N GLU A 106 12.08 -15.77 -1.09
CA GLU A 106 12.91 -16.85 -0.60
C GLU A 106 14.38 -16.41 -0.65
N LEU A 107 15.08 -16.53 0.49
CA LEU A 107 16.41 -15.94 0.66
C LEU A 107 17.52 -16.97 0.40
N TYR A 108 17.41 -18.17 0.98
CA TYR A 108 18.38 -19.24 0.81
C TYR A 108 17.70 -20.59 1.01
N GLY A 109 18.22 -21.62 0.33
CA GLY A 109 17.86 -23.01 0.59
C GLY A 109 18.96 -23.76 1.32
N SER A 110 18.58 -24.82 2.04
CA SER A 110 19.54 -25.62 2.81
C SER A 110 20.52 -26.43 1.94
N LYS A 111 20.18 -26.69 0.67
CA LYS A 111 21.04 -27.46 -0.26
C LYS A 111 22.04 -26.55 -0.97
N PRO A 112 23.28 -27.00 -1.21
CA PRO A 112 24.16 -26.35 -2.17
C PRO A 112 23.46 -26.23 -3.53
N ASN A 113 23.61 -25.09 -4.18
CA ASN A 113 22.98 -24.79 -5.48
C ASN A 113 21.44 -24.84 -5.51
N TYR A 114 20.78 -24.57 -4.38
CA TYR A 114 19.32 -24.53 -4.33
C TYR A 114 18.76 -23.48 -5.32
N ALA A 115 17.75 -23.91 -6.07
CA ALA A 115 17.06 -23.09 -7.04
C ALA A 115 15.89 -22.37 -6.35
N LEU A 116 16.03 -21.07 -6.18
CA LEU A 116 15.06 -20.25 -5.47
C LEU A 116 13.84 -19.99 -6.37
N ASP A 117 12.65 -20.09 -5.78
CA ASP A 117 11.38 -19.83 -6.47
C ASP A 117 11.25 -18.35 -6.84
N ASN A 118 10.37 -18.04 -7.80
CA ASN A 118 10.05 -16.67 -8.16
C ASN A 118 9.44 -15.92 -6.95
N PRO A 119 9.86 -14.67 -6.69
CA PRO A 119 9.23 -13.81 -5.70
C PRO A 119 7.71 -13.80 -5.83
N TYR A 120 6.99 -13.87 -4.71
CA TYR A 120 5.54 -13.78 -4.70
C TYR A 120 5.11 -12.43 -4.13
N LYS A 121 4.28 -11.71 -4.87
CA LYS A 121 3.72 -10.44 -4.45
C LYS A 121 2.20 -10.54 -4.38
N SER A 122 1.63 -10.02 -3.31
CA SER A 122 0.19 -9.88 -3.14
C SER A 122 -0.14 -8.59 -2.43
N TRP A 123 -1.41 -8.24 -2.36
CA TRP A 123 -1.85 -7.05 -1.63
C TRP A 123 -3.25 -7.28 -1.04
N GLY A 124 -3.65 -6.41 -0.13
CA GLY A 124 -4.99 -6.35 0.44
C GLY A 124 -5.32 -4.94 0.95
N THR A 125 -6.48 -4.80 1.55
CA THR A 125 -6.89 -3.56 2.22
C THR A 125 -6.98 -3.75 3.73
N GLU A 126 -6.52 -2.76 4.48
CA GLU A 126 -6.56 -2.75 5.94
C GLU A 126 -7.21 -1.47 6.44
N VAL A 127 -8.04 -1.61 7.46
CA VAL A 127 -8.68 -0.48 8.16
C VAL A 127 -8.14 -0.44 9.58
N ILE A 128 -7.66 0.72 10.00
CA ILE A 128 -7.08 0.95 11.32
C ILE A 128 -7.97 1.93 12.08
N ILE A 129 -8.58 1.44 13.15
CA ILE A 129 -9.49 2.22 13.99
C ILE A 129 -8.89 2.47 15.37
N ILE A 130 -9.23 3.62 15.96
CA ILE A 130 -8.87 3.93 17.35
C ILE A 130 -9.87 3.23 18.26
N VAL A 131 -9.38 2.34 19.12
CA VAL A 131 -10.17 1.71 20.18
C VAL A 131 -10.12 2.57 21.45
N GLU A 132 -8.94 3.09 21.76
CA GLU A 132 -8.71 3.90 22.95
C GLU A 132 -7.69 4.99 22.69
N ASN A 133 -7.94 6.18 23.25
CA ASN A 133 -7.08 7.34 23.09
C ASN A 133 -7.09 8.16 24.39
N LYS A 134 -6.14 7.87 25.27
CA LYS A 134 -5.87 8.57 26.53
C LYS A 134 -4.53 9.29 26.44
N GLU A 135 -4.22 10.09 27.47
CA GLU A 135 -3.00 10.90 27.54
C GLU A 135 -1.71 10.07 27.41
N ASN A 136 -1.64 8.94 28.10
CA ASN A 136 -0.46 8.06 28.13
C ASN A 136 -0.70 6.68 27.48
N PHE A 137 -1.83 6.51 26.80
CA PHE A 137 -2.21 5.21 26.23
C PHE A 137 -3.00 5.37 24.93
N ILE A 138 -2.60 4.64 23.88
CA ILE A 138 -3.34 4.53 22.63
C ILE A 138 -3.51 3.05 22.29
N SER A 139 -4.74 2.67 21.91
CA SER A 139 -5.03 1.35 21.37
C SER A 139 -5.61 1.46 19.97
N LEU A 140 -4.99 0.77 19.02
CA LEU A 140 -5.44 0.67 17.63
C LEU A 140 -5.90 -0.75 17.32
N GLN A 141 -7.02 -0.88 16.61
CA GLN A 141 -7.47 -2.14 16.05
C GLN A 141 -7.26 -2.10 14.54
N HIS A 142 -6.43 -3.03 14.08
CA HIS A 142 -6.12 -3.25 12.68
C HIS A 142 -7.01 -4.38 12.16
N ILE A 143 -7.68 -4.18 11.03
CA ILE A 143 -8.60 -5.14 10.44
C ILE A 143 -8.31 -5.24 8.95
N MET A 144 -7.84 -6.40 8.51
CA MET A 144 -7.61 -6.70 7.11
C MET A 144 -8.92 -7.17 6.48
N VAL A 145 -9.47 -6.36 5.57
CA VAL A 145 -10.72 -6.61 4.86
C VAL A 145 -10.42 -6.74 3.38
N MET A 146 -10.98 -7.75 2.71
CA MET A 146 -10.77 -7.96 1.27
C MET A 146 -12.10 -8.01 0.51
N TYR A 147 -12.07 -7.43 -0.69
CA TYR A 147 -13.12 -7.57 -1.70
C TYR A 147 -12.54 -8.26 -2.92
N MET A 148 -13.15 -9.37 -3.33
CA MET A 148 -12.73 -10.15 -4.49
C MET A 148 -13.66 -9.90 -5.67
N GLN A 149 -13.14 -9.96 -6.89
CA GLN A 149 -13.91 -9.84 -8.11
C GLN A 149 -13.99 -11.21 -8.80
N ASN A 150 -15.21 -11.66 -9.12
CA ASN A 150 -15.39 -12.89 -9.89
C ASN A 150 -15.04 -12.68 -11.38
N LYS A 151 -15.15 -13.73 -12.20
CA LYS A 151 -14.84 -13.66 -13.63
C LYS A 151 -15.76 -12.68 -14.40
N GLU A 152 -16.97 -12.46 -13.90
CA GLU A 152 -18.00 -11.59 -14.48
C GLU A 152 -17.89 -10.13 -14.00
N GLY A 153 -16.90 -9.81 -13.16
CA GLY A 153 -16.71 -8.46 -12.65
C GLY A 153 -17.52 -8.11 -11.39
N LYS A 154 -18.32 -9.05 -10.86
CA LYS A 154 -19.08 -8.85 -9.61
C LYS A 154 -18.16 -8.84 -8.40
N VAL A 155 -18.32 -7.84 -7.55
CA VAL A 155 -17.60 -7.71 -6.27
C VAL A 155 -18.24 -8.61 -5.22
N LEU A 156 -17.43 -9.41 -4.55
CA LEU A 156 -17.78 -10.33 -3.47
C LEU A 156 -17.06 -9.90 -2.18
N GLY A 157 -17.73 -10.03 -1.03
CA GLY A 157 -17.23 -9.64 0.28
C GLY A 157 -18.21 -8.72 1.02
N PRO A 158 -17.78 -8.07 2.12
CA PRO A 158 -16.43 -8.06 2.66
C PRO A 158 -16.00 -9.39 3.29
N TYR A 159 -14.73 -9.76 3.16
CA TYR A 159 -14.12 -10.88 3.89
C TYR A 159 -13.10 -10.35 4.88
N ILE A 160 -13.23 -10.74 6.15
CA ILE A 160 -12.28 -10.39 7.22
C ILE A 160 -11.23 -11.48 7.29
N GLN A 161 -9.97 -11.13 7.00
CA GLN A 161 -8.88 -12.11 6.93
C GLN A 161 -8.07 -12.17 8.22
N LYS A 162 -7.80 -11.01 8.80
CA LYS A 162 -7.01 -10.85 10.02
C LYS A 162 -7.51 -9.66 10.80
N HIS A 163 -7.36 -9.72 12.11
CA HIS A 163 -7.46 -8.55 12.96
C HIS A 163 -6.41 -8.67 14.06
N TRP A 164 -5.75 -7.56 14.39
CA TRP A 164 -4.77 -7.52 15.45
C TRP A 164 -4.84 -6.19 16.18
N ARG A 165 -4.45 -6.19 17.45
CA ARG A 165 -4.50 -5.03 18.32
C ARG A 165 -3.09 -4.52 18.55
N GLN A 166 -2.95 -3.20 18.56
CA GLN A 166 -1.69 -2.52 18.83
C GLN A 166 -1.89 -1.53 19.97
N ASP A 167 -1.27 -1.83 21.10
CA ASP A 167 -1.32 -0.98 22.29
C ASP A 167 0.01 -0.25 22.46
N TRP A 168 -0.08 1.03 22.76
CA TRP A 168 1.04 1.93 22.98
C TRP A 168 0.89 2.59 24.35
N THR A 169 1.81 2.30 25.26
CA THR A 169 1.95 2.98 26.54
C THR A 169 3.14 3.94 26.47
N TYR A 170 2.94 5.19 26.90
CA TYR A 170 4.00 6.19 26.90
C TYR A 170 5.10 5.82 27.91
N GLU A 171 6.35 5.70 27.46
CA GLU A 171 7.52 5.37 28.28
C GLU A 171 7.29 4.15 29.18
N ASP A 172 6.76 3.06 28.59
CA ASP A 172 6.51 1.83 29.33
C ASP A 172 7.79 1.26 29.95
N THR A 173 7.71 0.89 31.22
CA THR A 173 8.83 0.30 31.98
C THR A 173 8.62 -1.18 32.24
N GLU A 174 7.47 -1.72 31.84
CA GLU A 174 7.11 -3.11 32.03
C GLU A 174 7.57 -3.96 30.84
N VAL A 175 8.07 -5.17 31.12
CA VAL A 175 8.43 -6.14 30.08
C VAL A 175 7.41 -7.27 30.12
N ILE A 176 6.76 -7.52 28.98
CA ILE A 176 5.85 -8.65 28.82
C ILE A 176 6.66 -9.95 28.83
N LYS A 177 6.52 -10.74 29.89
CA LYS A 177 7.17 -12.05 30.02
C LYS A 177 6.17 -13.16 29.70
N PHE A 178 6.48 -13.97 28.69
CA PHE A 178 5.73 -15.20 28.40
C PHE A 178 6.16 -16.30 29.38
N SER A 179 5.21 -16.87 30.14
CA SER A 179 5.42 -18.11 30.90
C SER A 179 4.85 -19.28 30.11
N ARG A 180 5.65 -20.34 30.00
CA ARG A 180 5.29 -21.59 29.32
C ARG A 180 4.38 -22.46 30.17
#